data_AF-A0A7C5BTU3-F1
#
_entry.id   AF-A0A7C5BTU3-F1
#
_cell.length_a   1.000
_cell.length_b   1.000
_cell.length_c   1.000
_cell.angle_alpha   90.00
_cell.angle_beta   90.00
_cell.angle_gamma   90.00
#
_symmetry.space_group_name_H-M   'P 1'
#
loop_
_entity.id
_entity.type
_entity.pdbx_description
1 polymer ?
#
loop_
_entity_poly.entity_id
_entity_poly.type
_entity_poly.pdbx_seq_one_letter_code
_entity_poly.pdbx_strand_id
1 'polypeptide(L)'
;MIGSSSKKVTDTFSSEHEKGVCHLFLSAEAIAAALSGAGIPTQATDEITRFIWSKMLYNCSLNPLSALLNVPYGRLLDSESTRNLMRRIVQEMFAVAWANGIELFWGEPEEYIELLFGRLIPDTAAHYASMAQDLQAGRRTEIEALNGAIVRLGEEAGVDCPANAALSELVRATEQLRSG
;
A
#
# COMPACT_ATOMS: atom_id res chain seq x y z
N MET A 1 -25.61 58.92 9.90
CA MET A 1 -26.09 58.44 8.59
C MET A 1 -25.01 57.57 7.97
N ILE A 2 -25.30 56.26 7.81
CA ILE A 2 -25.00 55.36 6.66
C ILE A 2 -23.61 55.51 6.00
N GLY A 3 -22.74 54.50 5.86
CA GLY A 3 -22.86 53.05 5.96
C GLY A 3 -21.51 52.36 5.65
N SER A 4 -21.50 51.04 5.79
CA SER A 4 -20.37 50.12 5.67
C SER A 4 -19.89 49.88 4.23
N SER A 5 -18.65 49.40 4.08
CA SER A 5 -18.38 48.18 3.28
C SER A 5 -16.91 47.75 3.38
N SER A 6 -16.67 46.71 4.16
CA SER A 6 -15.63 45.72 3.86
C SER A 6 -15.96 45.06 2.52
N LYS A 7 -15.00 45.00 1.59
CA LYS A 7 -15.05 44.01 0.52
C LYS A 7 -13.79 43.15 0.56
N LYS A 8 -14.06 41.86 0.77
CA LYS A 8 -13.14 40.74 0.88
C LYS A 8 -12.30 40.58 -0.39
N VAL A 9 -11.03 40.29 -0.16
CA VAL A 9 -10.16 39.53 -1.06
C VAL A 9 -10.61 38.05 -0.99
N THR A 10 -10.34 37.30 -2.06
CA THR A 10 -10.54 35.85 -2.30
C THR A 10 -11.89 35.43 -2.87
N ASP A 11 -11.90 35.03 -4.15
CA ASP A 11 -12.56 33.82 -4.67
C ASP A 11 -12.60 33.87 -6.19
N THR A 12 -11.72 33.14 -6.89
CA THR A 12 -11.96 32.77 -8.31
C THR A 12 -11.09 31.65 -8.91
N PHE A 13 -10.61 30.68 -8.11
CA PHE A 13 -10.06 29.42 -8.64
C PHE A 13 -10.41 28.24 -7.71
N SER A 14 -11.67 27.77 -7.72
CA SER A 14 -12.08 26.54 -6.99
C SER A 14 -13.25 25.76 -7.62
N SER A 15 -14.02 26.31 -8.58
CA SER A 15 -15.39 25.82 -8.79
C SER A 15 -15.60 24.62 -9.73
N GLU A 16 -14.65 24.23 -10.59
CA GLU A 16 -14.85 23.10 -11.52
C GLU A 16 -14.26 21.79 -11.00
N HIS A 17 -13.07 21.85 -10.41
CA HIS A 17 -12.43 20.69 -9.79
C HIS A 17 -13.24 20.17 -8.59
N GLU A 18 -13.77 21.07 -7.76
CA GLU A 18 -14.65 20.71 -6.63
C GLU A 18 -15.96 20.07 -7.10
N LYS A 19 -16.55 20.53 -8.20
CA LYS A 19 -17.77 19.94 -8.77
C LYS A 19 -17.53 18.54 -9.34
N GLY A 20 -16.38 18.32 -9.99
CA GLY A 20 -15.99 17.01 -10.52
C GLY A 20 -15.72 15.98 -9.41
N VAL A 21 -14.99 16.38 -8.38
CA VAL A 21 -14.73 15.55 -7.18
C VAL A 21 -16.04 15.22 -6.46
N CYS A 22 -16.93 16.19 -6.29
CA CYS A 22 -18.24 15.98 -5.65
C CYS A 22 -19.11 15.00 -6.45
N HIS A 23 -19.13 15.08 -7.79
CA HIS A 23 -19.87 14.13 -8.62
C HIS A 23 -19.29 12.70 -8.59
N LEU A 24 -17.97 12.56 -8.57
CA LEU A 24 -17.31 11.26 -8.43
C LEU A 24 -17.58 10.64 -7.05
N PHE A 25 -17.56 11.44 -5.99
CA PHE A 25 -17.89 10.94 -4.65
C PHE A 25 -19.35 10.47 -4.54
N LEU A 26 -20.30 11.24 -5.09
CA LEU A 26 -21.71 10.83 -5.19
C LEU A 26 -21.88 9.52 -5.97
N SER A 27 -21.02 9.27 -6.97
CA SER A 27 -21.01 8.00 -7.70
C SER A 27 -20.43 6.85 -6.88
N ALA A 28 -19.40 7.08 -6.07
CA ALA A 28 -18.82 6.08 -5.18
C ALA A 28 -19.78 5.69 -4.06
N GLU A 29 -20.50 6.65 -3.48
CA GLU A 29 -21.56 6.39 -2.49
C GLU A 29 -22.69 5.55 -3.07
N ALA A 30 -23.12 5.85 -4.30
CA ALA A 30 -24.15 5.07 -4.98
C ALA A 30 -23.72 3.62 -5.23
N ILE A 31 -22.45 3.41 -5.64
CA ILE A 31 -21.87 2.07 -5.82
C ILE A 31 -21.78 1.34 -4.48
N ALA A 32 -21.29 2.01 -3.43
CA ALA A 32 -21.17 1.42 -2.10
C ALA A 32 -22.55 1.01 -1.54
N ALA A 33 -23.58 1.82 -1.76
CA ALA A 33 -24.94 1.51 -1.39
C ALA A 33 -25.49 0.31 -2.18
N ALA A 34 -25.22 0.23 -3.49
CA ALA A 34 -25.64 -0.90 -4.31
C ALA A 34 -24.98 -2.22 -3.87
N LEU A 35 -23.66 -2.20 -3.61
CA LEU A 35 -22.93 -3.38 -3.12
C LEU A 35 -23.39 -3.81 -1.73
N SER A 36 -23.62 -2.85 -0.83
CA SER A 36 -24.14 -3.13 0.51
C SER A 36 -25.57 -3.68 0.46
N GLY A 37 -26.43 -3.14 -0.43
CA GLY A 37 -27.77 -3.67 -0.70
C GLY A 37 -27.75 -5.10 -1.27
N ALA A 38 -26.66 -5.48 -1.95
CA ALA A 38 -26.42 -6.85 -2.40
C ALA A 38 -25.77 -7.75 -1.33
N GLY A 39 -25.56 -7.27 -0.11
CA GLY A 39 -25.00 -8.04 0.99
C GLY A 39 -23.46 -8.05 1.06
N ILE A 40 -22.78 -7.16 0.33
CA ILE A 40 -21.33 -6.97 0.39
C ILE A 40 -21.06 -5.67 1.14
N PRO A 41 -20.70 -5.71 2.44
CA PRO A 41 -20.47 -4.51 3.23
C PRO A 41 -19.42 -3.62 2.56
N THR A 42 -19.83 -2.42 2.13
CA THR A 42 -18.99 -1.51 1.35
C THR A 42 -19.21 -0.08 1.79
N GLN A 43 -18.13 0.70 1.90
CA GLN A 43 -18.16 2.09 2.29
C GLN A 43 -17.37 2.94 1.28
N ALA A 44 -17.94 4.07 0.86
CA ALA A 44 -17.21 5.09 0.11
C ALA A 44 -16.31 5.90 1.06
N THR A 45 -15.12 6.28 0.62
CA THR A 45 -14.15 7.02 1.43
C THR A 45 -13.33 7.96 0.56
N ASP A 46 -13.04 9.15 1.10
CA ASP A 46 -12.08 10.10 0.53
C ASP A 46 -10.63 9.76 0.91
N GLU A 47 -10.42 8.80 1.81
CA GLU A 47 -9.11 8.39 2.30
C GLU A 47 -8.59 7.12 1.62
N ILE A 48 -9.09 6.80 0.41
CA ILE A 48 -8.78 5.53 -0.28
C ILE A 48 -7.28 5.29 -0.43
N THR A 49 -6.48 6.34 -0.61
CA THR A 49 -5.02 6.26 -0.69
C THR A 49 -4.41 5.66 0.57
N ARG A 50 -4.89 6.03 1.77
CA ARG A 50 -4.40 5.48 3.05
C ARG A 50 -4.68 3.98 3.15
N PHE A 51 -5.85 3.55 2.70
CA PHE A 51 -6.22 2.14 2.65
C PHE A 51 -5.39 1.34 1.64
N ILE A 52 -5.12 1.90 0.46
CA ILE A 52 -4.24 1.29 -0.54
C ILE A 52 -2.84 1.10 0.06
N TRP A 53 -2.26 2.14 0.65
CA TRP A 53 -0.93 2.08 1.26
C TRP A 53 -0.85 1.13 2.46
N SER A 54 -1.89 1.07 3.29
CA SER A 54 -1.99 0.06 4.36
C SER A 54 -1.89 -1.37 3.81
N LYS A 55 -2.53 -1.65 2.68
CA LYS A 55 -2.46 -2.97 2.04
C LYS A 55 -1.12 -3.21 1.36
N MET A 56 -0.54 -2.18 0.75
CA MET A 56 0.80 -2.25 0.17
C MET A 56 1.85 -2.54 1.23
N LEU A 57 1.84 -1.85 2.38
CA LEU A 57 2.75 -2.10 3.49
C LEU A 57 2.73 -3.58 3.92
N TYR A 58 1.54 -4.15 4.01
CA TYR A 58 1.35 -5.56 4.37
C TYR A 58 1.90 -6.50 3.29
N ASN A 59 1.46 -6.32 2.05
CA ASN A 59 1.82 -7.22 0.95
C ASN A 59 3.30 -7.12 0.57
N CYS A 60 3.88 -5.92 0.51
CA CYS A 60 5.30 -5.73 0.15
C CYS A 60 6.24 -6.32 1.19
N SER A 61 5.82 -6.31 2.47
CA SER A 61 6.61 -6.88 3.58
C SER A 61 6.51 -8.41 3.65
N LEU A 62 5.43 -9.02 3.14
CA LEU A 62 5.13 -10.44 3.37
C LEU A 62 5.15 -11.29 2.10
N ASN A 63 4.54 -10.83 1.00
CA ASN A 63 4.31 -11.66 -0.17
C ASN A 63 5.61 -12.19 -0.80
N PRO A 64 6.61 -11.34 -1.11
CA PRO A 64 7.85 -11.81 -1.72
C PRO A 64 8.63 -12.74 -0.79
N LEU A 65 8.66 -12.44 0.50
CA LEU A 65 9.36 -13.25 1.50
C LEU A 65 8.74 -14.64 1.65
N SER A 66 7.41 -14.70 1.81
CA SER A 66 6.67 -15.96 1.89
C SER A 66 6.84 -16.78 0.61
N ALA A 67 6.83 -16.13 -0.55
CA ALA A 67 6.96 -16.79 -1.86
C ALA A 67 8.38 -17.33 -2.11
N LEU A 68 9.42 -16.53 -1.88
CA LEU A 68 10.82 -16.92 -2.11
C LEU A 68 11.29 -17.98 -1.12
N LEU A 69 10.90 -17.88 0.15
CA LEU A 69 11.27 -18.83 1.20
C LEU A 69 10.33 -20.04 1.26
N ASN A 70 9.18 -19.98 0.56
CA ASN A 70 8.15 -21.00 0.55
C ASN A 70 7.67 -21.39 1.96
N VAL A 71 7.33 -20.40 2.77
CA VAL A 71 6.83 -20.56 4.14
C VAL A 71 5.59 -19.69 4.38
N PRO A 72 4.69 -20.05 5.32
CA PRO A 72 3.56 -19.19 5.67
C PRO A 72 4.02 -17.99 6.50
N TYR A 73 3.19 -16.95 6.60
CA TYR A 73 3.54 -15.67 7.22
C TYR A 73 4.05 -15.79 8.65
N GLY A 74 3.45 -16.67 9.47
CA GLY A 74 3.88 -16.85 10.85
C GLY A 74 5.35 -17.27 10.98
N ARG A 75 5.86 -18.09 10.05
CA ARG A 75 7.25 -18.55 10.05
C ARG A 75 8.25 -17.44 9.74
N LEU A 76 7.82 -16.35 9.11
CA LEU A 76 8.66 -15.17 8.88
C LEU A 76 9.04 -14.48 10.19
N LEU A 77 8.27 -14.68 11.27
CA LEU A 77 8.63 -14.15 12.59
C LEU A 77 9.65 -15.00 13.32
N ASP A 78 9.93 -16.23 12.91
CA ASP A 78 10.89 -17.11 13.60
C ASP A 78 12.34 -16.71 13.32
N SER A 79 12.60 -16.03 12.20
CA SER A 79 13.94 -15.63 11.78
C SER A 79 14.19 -14.14 12.03
N GLU A 80 15.32 -13.84 12.67
CA GLU A 80 15.75 -12.46 12.86
C GLU A 80 16.04 -11.76 11.53
N SER A 81 16.57 -12.49 10.55
CA SER A 81 16.87 -11.94 9.22
C SER A 81 15.62 -11.49 8.49
N THR A 82 14.54 -12.28 8.52
CA THR A 82 13.26 -11.90 7.89
C THR A 82 12.59 -10.75 8.63
N ARG A 83 12.63 -10.74 9.97
CA ARG A 83 12.16 -9.60 10.77
C ARG A 83 12.91 -8.31 10.41
N ASN A 84 14.23 -8.37 10.31
CA ASN A 84 15.05 -7.21 9.95
C ASN A 84 14.78 -6.73 8.52
N LEU A 85 14.55 -7.65 7.58
CA LEU A 85 14.19 -7.26 6.21
C LEU A 85 12.80 -6.61 6.16
N MET A 86 11.80 -7.16 6.86
CA MET A 86 10.46 -6.55 6.96
C MET A 86 10.54 -5.13 7.53
N ARG A 87 11.34 -4.89 8.58
CA ARG A 87 11.54 -3.53 9.11
C ARG A 87 12.10 -2.56 8.07
N ARG A 88 13.15 -2.98 7.34
CA ARG A 88 13.76 -2.15 6.28
C ARG A 88 12.79 -1.83 5.16
N ILE A 89 12.01 -2.82 4.72
CA ILE A 89 10.97 -2.64 3.70
C ILE A 89 9.95 -1.61 4.14
N VAL A 90 9.42 -1.74 5.37
CA VAL A 90 8.47 -0.77 5.92
C VAL A 90 9.09 0.62 6.03
N GLN A 91 10.31 0.74 6.54
CA GLN A 91 11.01 2.02 6.67
C GLN A 91 11.20 2.73 5.31
N GLU A 92 11.62 1.99 4.29
CA GLU A 92 11.73 2.50 2.91
C GLU A 92 10.37 2.97 2.39
N MET A 93 9.31 2.18 2.58
CA MET A 93 7.97 2.55 2.14
C MET A 93 7.44 3.82 2.81
N PHE A 94 7.70 4.01 4.10
CA PHE A 94 7.35 5.25 4.81
C PHE A 94 8.14 6.45 4.25
N ALA A 95 9.44 6.29 4.01
CA ALA A 95 10.26 7.35 3.41
C ALA A 95 9.73 7.75 2.02
N VAL A 96 9.35 6.77 1.19
CA VAL A 96 8.72 7.03 -0.12
C VAL A 96 7.38 7.72 0.03
N ALA A 97 6.51 7.27 0.94
CA ALA A 97 5.21 7.89 1.17
C ALA A 97 5.37 9.36 1.56
N TRP A 98 6.24 9.66 2.52
CA TRP A 98 6.49 11.02 2.99
C TRP A 98 7.07 11.92 1.90
N ALA A 99 8.05 11.43 1.14
CA ALA A 99 8.66 12.20 0.06
C ALA A 99 7.66 12.53 -1.07
N ASN A 100 6.63 11.71 -1.23
CA ASN A 100 5.55 11.91 -2.20
C ASN A 100 4.30 12.61 -1.61
N GLY A 101 4.35 13.08 -0.36
CA GLY A 101 3.22 13.75 0.29
C GLY A 101 2.00 12.84 0.52
N ILE A 102 2.23 11.53 0.64
CA ILE A 102 1.19 10.53 0.84
C ILE A 102 0.94 10.34 2.33
N GLU A 103 -0.32 10.53 2.73
CA GLU A 103 -0.74 10.31 4.11
C GLU A 103 -0.89 8.81 4.41
N LEU A 104 -0.43 8.40 5.60
CA LEU A 104 -0.57 7.04 6.14
C LEU A 104 -1.48 7.06 7.38
N PHE A 105 -1.95 5.89 7.83
CA PHE A 105 -2.67 5.78 9.10
C PHE A 105 -1.77 5.90 10.33
N TRP A 106 -0.47 5.67 10.14
CA TRP A 106 0.54 5.65 11.20
C TRP A 106 1.49 6.82 11.03
N GLY A 107 1.90 7.40 12.15
CA GLY A 107 2.82 8.53 12.16
C GLY A 107 4.27 8.12 11.94
N GLU A 108 4.62 6.90 12.37
CA GLU A 108 6.00 6.39 12.34
C GLU A 108 6.06 4.94 11.86
N PRO A 109 7.17 4.50 11.22
CA PRO A 109 7.33 3.13 10.76
C PRO A 109 7.21 2.09 11.88
N GLU A 110 7.74 2.39 13.07
CA GLU A 110 7.75 1.44 14.19
C GLU A 110 6.34 1.14 14.70
N GLU A 111 5.44 2.12 14.67
CA GLU A 111 4.02 1.94 15.02
C GLU A 111 3.36 0.87 14.13
N TYR A 112 3.64 0.92 12.83
CA TYR A 112 3.15 -0.09 11.89
C TYR A 112 3.85 -1.45 12.08
N ILE A 113 5.16 -1.46 12.35
CA ILE A 113 5.93 -2.69 12.59
C ILE A 113 5.40 -3.44 13.82
N GLU A 114 5.11 -2.72 14.92
CA GLU A 114 4.52 -3.30 16.12
C GLU A 114 3.15 -3.92 15.81
N LEU A 115 2.30 -3.23 15.05
CA LEU A 115 1.01 -3.77 14.59
C LEU A 115 1.20 -5.01 13.70
N LEU A 116 2.12 -4.94 12.73
CA LEU A 116 2.40 -6.02 11.78
C LEU A 116 2.84 -7.29 12.51
N PHE A 117 3.80 -7.17 13.42
CA PHE A 117 4.38 -8.32 14.13
C PHE A 117 3.51 -8.80 15.28
N GLY A 118 2.88 -7.88 16.01
CA GLY A 118 2.11 -8.17 17.22
C GLY A 118 0.68 -8.66 16.94
N ARG A 119 0.13 -8.36 15.76
CA ARG A 119 -1.26 -8.68 15.43
C ARG A 119 -1.48 -9.21 14.02
N LEU A 120 -1.08 -8.47 12.98
CA LEU A 120 -1.48 -8.82 11.61
C LEU A 120 -0.91 -10.16 11.14
N ILE A 121 0.39 -10.41 11.37
CA ILE A 121 1.02 -11.70 11.06
C ILE A 121 0.46 -12.82 11.96
N PRO A 122 0.35 -12.67 13.29
CA PRO A 122 -0.31 -13.67 14.14
C PRO A 122 -1.72 -14.06 13.68
N ASP A 123 -2.58 -13.08 13.38
CA ASP A 123 -3.95 -13.31 12.92
C ASP A 123 -4.01 -14.06 11.58
N THR A 124 -2.92 -14.02 10.81
CA THR A 124 -2.79 -14.66 9.51
C THR A 124 -1.68 -15.69 9.45
N ALA A 125 -1.23 -16.23 10.58
CA ALA A 125 0.02 -16.99 10.68
C ALA A 125 0.13 -18.19 9.73
N ALA A 126 -0.99 -18.86 9.44
CA ALA A 126 -1.06 -20.01 8.53
C ALA A 126 -1.16 -19.64 7.04
N HIS A 127 -1.32 -18.36 6.70
CA HIS A 127 -1.52 -17.90 5.32
C HIS A 127 -0.21 -17.99 4.53
N TYR A 128 -0.34 -18.47 3.29
CA TYR A 128 0.69 -18.35 2.27
C TYR A 128 0.32 -17.21 1.32
N ALA A 129 1.34 -16.51 0.80
CA ALA A 129 1.13 -15.47 -0.19
C ALA A 129 0.51 -16.03 -1.49
N SER A 130 -0.40 -15.26 -2.10
CA SER A 130 -0.86 -15.50 -3.48
C SER A 130 0.32 -15.61 -4.45
N MET A 131 1.30 -14.72 -4.29
CA MET A 131 2.54 -14.72 -5.05
C MET A 131 3.28 -16.07 -5.02
N ALA A 132 3.24 -16.80 -3.89
CA ALA A 132 3.84 -18.14 -3.80
C ALA A 132 3.13 -19.13 -4.75
N GLN A 133 1.81 -19.04 -4.83
CA GLN A 133 0.99 -19.88 -5.71
C GLN A 133 1.23 -19.53 -7.17
N ASP A 134 1.39 -18.24 -7.50
CA ASP A 134 1.72 -17.80 -8.85
C ASP A 134 3.10 -18.30 -9.29
N LEU A 135 4.12 -18.18 -8.43
CA LEU A 135 5.46 -18.72 -8.71
C LEU A 135 5.49 -20.25 -8.82
N GLN A 136 4.62 -20.96 -8.09
CA GLN A 136 4.49 -22.42 -8.20
C GLN A 136 3.78 -22.83 -9.50
N ALA A 137 2.83 -22.02 -9.96
CA ALA A 137 2.09 -22.25 -11.19
C ALA A 137 2.77 -21.68 -12.44
N GLY A 138 3.98 -21.12 -12.32
CA GLY A 138 4.69 -20.49 -13.44
C GLY A 138 3.99 -19.25 -14.01
N ARG A 139 3.17 -18.57 -13.20
CA ARG A 139 2.47 -17.33 -13.59
C ARG A 139 3.31 -16.11 -13.21
N ARG A 140 3.07 -15.02 -13.93
CA ARG A 140 3.53 -13.68 -13.55
C ARG A 140 2.89 -13.30 -12.21
N THR A 141 3.69 -12.74 -11.32
CA THR A 141 3.25 -12.23 -10.00
C THR A 141 2.91 -10.75 -10.06
N GLU A 142 2.31 -10.23 -8.99
CA GLU A 142 2.07 -8.80 -8.80
C GLU A 142 3.31 -7.98 -8.36
N ILE A 143 4.54 -8.52 -8.41
CA ILE A 143 5.74 -7.86 -7.84
C ILE A 143 5.98 -6.44 -8.35
N GLU A 144 5.73 -6.19 -9.65
CA GLU A 144 5.91 -4.87 -10.27
C GLU A 144 4.91 -3.81 -9.78
N ALA A 145 3.74 -4.25 -9.31
CA ALA A 145 2.71 -3.40 -8.71
C ALA A 145 2.87 -3.26 -7.19
N LEU A 146 3.69 -4.10 -6.56
CA LEU A 146 4.02 -4.06 -5.14
C LEU A 146 5.39 -3.39 -4.94
N ASN A 147 6.42 -4.16 -4.59
CA ASN A 147 7.76 -3.63 -4.29
C ASN A 147 8.35 -2.87 -5.49
N GLY A 148 8.07 -3.29 -6.73
CA GLY A 148 8.50 -2.56 -7.93
C GLY A 148 7.88 -1.17 -8.03
N ALA A 149 6.64 -0.98 -7.57
CA ALA A 149 6.00 0.34 -7.53
C ALA A 149 6.64 1.25 -6.48
N ILE A 150 7.01 0.70 -5.32
CA ILE A 150 7.73 1.44 -4.28
C ILE A 150 9.09 1.91 -4.78
N VAL A 151 9.83 1.06 -5.49
CA VAL A 151 11.12 1.44 -6.08
C VAL A 151 10.97 2.59 -7.07
N ARG A 152 10.01 2.50 -8.00
CA ARG A 152 9.77 3.58 -8.98
C ARG A 152 9.39 4.91 -8.31
N LEU A 153 8.47 4.87 -7.35
CA LEU A 153 8.06 6.07 -6.60
C LEU A 153 9.20 6.64 -5.76
N GLY A 154 10.08 5.78 -5.24
CA GLY A 154 11.30 6.19 -4.55
C GLY A 154 12.28 6.89 -5.48
N GLU A 155 12.55 6.32 -6.66
CA GLU A 155 13.42 6.91 -7.68
C GLU A 155 12.91 8.30 -8.11
N GLU A 156 11.61 8.43 -8.36
CA GLU A 156 10.97 9.71 -8.72
C GLU A 156 11.12 10.79 -7.63
N ALA A 157 11.17 10.38 -6.36
CA ALA A 157 11.29 11.26 -5.21
C ALA A 157 12.73 11.38 -4.64
N GLY A 158 13.71 10.70 -5.24
CA GLY A 158 15.10 10.69 -4.75
C GLY A 158 15.30 9.90 -3.44
N VAL A 159 14.48 8.88 -3.20
CA VAL A 159 14.54 8.00 -2.02
C VAL A 159 15.01 6.61 -2.44
N ASP A 160 16.15 6.18 -1.91
CA ASP A 160 16.69 4.84 -2.15
C ASP A 160 15.84 3.76 -1.46
N CYS A 161 15.48 2.72 -2.22
CA CYS A 161 14.66 1.59 -1.74
C CYS A 161 15.36 0.22 -1.92
N PRO A 162 16.58 0.02 -1.38
CA PRO A 162 17.40 -1.15 -1.70
C PRO A 162 16.79 -2.50 -1.27
N ALA A 163 16.07 -2.57 -0.13
CA ALA A 163 15.43 -3.81 0.30
C ALA A 163 14.25 -4.17 -0.62
N ASN A 164 13.42 -3.19 -0.98
CA ASN A 164 12.34 -3.39 -1.94
C ASN A 164 12.89 -3.77 -3.33
N ALA A 165 13.94 -3.10 -3.79
CA ALA A 165 14.58 -3.40 -5.08
C ALA A 165 15.14 -4.82 -5.12
N ALA A 166 15.86 -5.24 -4.08
CA ALA A 166 16.40 -6.59 -4.00
C ALA A 166 15.31 -7.68 -4.06
N LEU A 167 14.19 -7.50 -3.36
CA LEU A 167 13.07 -8.44 -3.43
C LEU A 167 12.42 -8.48 -4.81
N SER A 168 12.23 -7.32 -5.44
CA SER A 168 11.72 -7.23 -6.81
C SER A 168 12.59 -8.01 -7.79
N GLU A 169 13.91 -7.83 -7.75
CA GLU A 169 14.84 -8.55 -8.63
C GLU A 169 14.82 -10.07 -8.37
N LEU A 170 14.79 -10.50 -7.11
CA LEU A 170 14.77 -11.93 -6.77
C LEU A 170 13.49 -12.63 -7.24
N VAL A 171 12.33 -11.99 -7.08
CA VAL A 171 11.07 -12.55 -7.59
C VAL A 171 11.08 -12.58 -9.11
N ARG A 172 11.50 -11.50 -9.78
CA ARG A 172 11.61 -11.45 -11.25
C ARG A 172 12.55 -12.52 -11.79
N ALA A 173 13.70 -12.72 -11.16
CA ALA A 173 14.64 -13.78 -11.51
C ALA A 173 14.00 -15.17 -11.32
N THR A 174 13.23 -15.36 -10.25
CA THR A 174 12.51 -16.61 -10.00
C THR A 174 11.47 -16.90 -11.08
N GLU A 175 10.71 -15.90 -11.53
CA GLU A 175 9.75 -16.02 -12.64
C GLU A 175 10.45 -16.47 -13.93
N GLN A 176 11.58 -15.83 -14.27
CA GLN A 176 12.34 -16.11 -15.48
C GLN A 176 12.97 -17.50 -15.47
N LEU A 177 13.57 -17.91 -14.34
CA LEU A 177 14.26 -19.19 -14.21
C LEU A 177 13.32 -20.39 -14.10
N ARG A 178 12.05 -20.19 -13.70
CA ARG A 178 11.03 -21.26 -13.62
C ARG A 178 10.17 -21.40 -14.88
N SER A 179 10.22 -20.42 -15.77
CA SER A 179 9.47 -20.43 -17.03
C SER A 179 10.21 -21.13 -18.18
N GLY A 180 11.42 -21.65 -17.93
CA GLY A 180 12.21 -22.49 -18.84
C GLY A 180 12.22 -23.95 -18.41
#